data_AF-A0A9J6REC4-F1
#
_entry.id   AF-A0A9J6REC4-F1
#
_cell.length_a   1.000
_cell.length_b   1.000
_cell.length_c   1.000
_cell.angle_alpha   90.00
_cell.angle_beta   90.00
_cell.angle_gamma   90.00
#
_symmetry.space_group_name_H-M   'P 1'
#
loop_
_entity.id
_entity.type
_entity.pdbx_description
1 polymer ?
#
loop_
_entity_poly.entity_id
_entity_poly.type
_entity_poly.pdbx_seq_one_letter_code
_entity_poly.pdbx_strand_id
1 'polypeptide(L)'
;MNLDYEIIFGIDKLMHFFSFLVLTLFLGMFIVCLSNRCRLNQRLSYLWFILVTIGTLDEFRQYNLSNRSAEFLDAVANMLGVSVGIAILLFSSYLVKNRHHTIIKLLVLYSFVTIPLFLGLLYYNERTFVTVEEPIQEKLRNLWVFLPMQPSIRFPNVYLR
;
A
#
# COMPACT_ATOMS: atom_id res chain seq x y z
N MET A 1 -22.20 -19.65 -13.27
CA MET A 1 -21.18 -19.56 -12.21
C MET A 1 -20.50 -18.22 -12.39
N ASN A 2 -21.04 -17.16 -11.77
CA ASN A 2 -20.36 -15.87 -11.78
C ASN A 2 -19.16 -16.04 -10.85
N LEU A 3 -17.96 -16.14 -11.45
CA LEU A 3 -16.73 -15.98 -10.70
C LEU A 3 -16.70 -14.52 -10.27
N ASP A 4 -16.94 -14.26 -8.99
CA ASP A 4 -16.76 -12.93 -8.43
C ASP A 4 -15.25 -12.62 -8.49
N TYR A 5 -14.85 -11.99 -9.60
CA TYR A 5 -13.47 -11.61 -9.90
C TYR A 5 -12.86 -10.76 -8.80
N GLU A 6 -13.69 -10.03 -8.05
CA GLU A 6 -13.31 -9.24 -6.89
C GLU A 6 -12.80 -10.11 -5.73
N ILE A 7 -13.35 -11.31 -5.54
CA ILE A 7 -12.88 -12.26 -4.54
C ILE A 7 -11.56 -12.90 -4.98
N ILE A 8 -11.32 -13.07 -6.29
CA ILE A 8 -10.11 -13.75 -6.81
C ILE A 8 -8.94 -12.79 -7.02
N PHE A 9 -9.19 -11.58 -7.52
CA PHE A 9 -8.21 -10.54 -7.87
C PHE A 9 -8.47 -9.20 -7.19
N GLY A 10 -9.13 -9.21 -6.03
CA GLY A 10 -9.39 -8.01 -5.25
C GLY A 10 -8.13 -7.20 -4.96
N ILE A 11 -8.32 -5.90 -4.75
CA ILE A 11 -7.24 -4.94 -4.44
C ILE A 11 -6.42 -5.40 -3.22
N ASP A 12 -7.05 -6.06 -2.25
CA ASP A 12 -6.40 -6.59 -1.04
C ASP A 12 -5.23 -7.52 -1.39
N LYS A 13 -5.45 -8.47 -2.31
CA LYS A 13 -4.41 -9.43 -2.75
C LYS A 13 -3.25 -8.77 -3.47
N LEU A 14 -3.55 -7.74 -4.27
CA LEU A 14 -2.50 -6.96 -4.93
C LEU A 14 -1.67 -6.24 -3.87
N MET A 15 -2.30 -5.67 -2.84
CA MET A 15 -1.58 -5.03 -1.73
C MET A 15 -0.70 -6.02 -0.97
N HIS A 16 -1.17 -7.24 -0.70
CA HIS A 16 -0.38 -8.32 -0.11
C HIS A 16 0.83 -8.68 -0.96
N PHE A 17 0.61 -8.90 -2.26
CA PHE A 17 1.67 -9.18 -3.23
C PHE A 17 2.72 -8.06 -3.27
N PHE A 18 2.30 -6.80 -3.45
CA PHE A 18 3.22 -5.67 -3.60
C PHE A 18 3.95 -5.35 -2.29
N SER A 19 3.29 -5.48 -1.14
CA SER A 19 3.89 -5.31 0.19
C SER A 19 5.08 -6.26 0.37
N PHE A 20 4.86 -7.56 0.13
CA PHE A 20 5.91 -8.57 0.28
C PHE A 20 6.97 -8.49 -0.83
N LEU A 21 6.59 -8.07 -2.05
CA LEU A 21 7.54 -7.79 -3.13
C LEU A 21 8.52 -6.68 -2.73
N VAL A 22 8.01 -5.52 -2.28
CA VAL A 22 8.84 -4.37 -1.88
C VAL A 22 9.71 -4.72 -0.69
N LEU A 23 9.14 -5.40 0.33
CA LEU A 23 9.90 -5.84 1.51
C LEU A 23 11.06 -6.77 1.13
N THR A 24 10.80 -7.72 0.22
CA THR A 24 11.82 -8.66 -0.25
C THR A 24 12.90 -7.96 -1.06
N LEU A 25 12.54 -7.04 -1.94
CA LEU A 25 13.50 -6.24 -2.70
C LEU A 25 14.39 -5.42 -1.77
N PHE A 26 13.82 -4.79 -0.74
CA PHE A 26 14.56 -3.98 0.21
C PHE A 26 15.57 -4.82 1.01
N LEU A 27 15.10 -5.88 1.68
CA LEU A 27 15.96 -6.74 2.50
C LEU A 27 16.95 -7.52 1.64
N GLY A 28 16.50 -8.05 0.51
CA GLY A 28 17.34 -8.83 -0.39
C GLY A 28 18.40 -7.99 -1.09
N MET A 29 18.11 -6.71 -1.42
CA MET A 29 19.14 -5.79 -1.92
C MET A 29 20.22 -5.53 -0.89
N PHE A 30 19.84 -5.37 0.38
CA PHE A 30 20.80 -5.24 1.48
C PHE A 30 21.72 -6.48 1.58
N ILE A 31 21.14 -7.68 1.46
CA ILE A 31 21.91 -8.94 1.39
C ILE A 31 22.84 -8.95 0.17
N VAL A 32 22.37 -8.56 -1.01
CA VAL A 32 23.19 -8.52 -2.24
C VAL A 32 24.37 -7.54 -2.09
N CYS A 33 24.15 -6.37 -1.50
CA CYS A 33 25.18 -5.36 -1.26
C CYS A 33 26.26 -5.82 -0.26
N LEU A 34 25.86 -6.51 0.81
CA LEU A 34 26.77 -6.90 1.89
C LEU A 34 27.34 -8.32 1.75
N SER A 35 26.77 -9.16 0.90
CA SER A 35 27.17 -10.56 0.80
C SER A 35 28.31 -10.77 -0.18
N ASN A 36 29.28 -11.58 0.24
CA ASN A 36 30.20 -12.23 -0.70
C ASN A 36 29.43 -13.19 -1.61
N ARG A 37 29.81 -13.20 -2.89
CA ARG A 37 29.07 -13.86 -3.99
C ARG A 37 28.86 -15.36 -3.77
N CYS A 38 29.82 -16.06 -3.15
CA CYS A 38 29.77 -17.52 -2.96
C CYS A 38 28.60 -18.00 -2.09
N ARG A 39 27.96 -17.13 -1.29
CA ARG A 39 26.85 -17.52 -0.39
C ARG A 39 25.55 -16.76 -0.65
N LEU A 40 25.45 -16.01 -1.75
CA LEU A 40 24.28 -15.18 -2.04
C LEU A 40 23.00 -16.01 -2.15
N ASN A 41 23.03 -17.11 -2.91
CA ASN A 41 21.85 -17.97 -3.11
C ASN A 41 21.35 -18.57 -1.79
N GLN A 42 22.26 -18.99 -0.91
CA GLN A 42 21.91 -19.53 0.41
C GLN A 42 21.23 -18.46 1.28
N ARG A 43 21.79 -17.24 1.33
CA ARG A 43 21.22 -16.13 2.12
C ARG A 43 19.86 -15.69 1.60
N LEU A 44 19.69 -15.62 0.28
CA LEU A 44 18.39 -15.31 -0.32
C LEU A 44 17.38 -16.44 -0.08
N SER A 45 17.81 -17.70 -0.10
CA SER A 45 16.94 -18.83 0.28
C SER A 45 16.48 -18.75 1.74
N TYR A 46 17.34 -18.35 2.67
CA TYR A 46 16.93 -18.12 4.06
C TYR A 46 15.97 -16.94 4.19
N LEU A 47 16.22 -15.84 3.47
CA LEU A 47 15.31 -14.70 3.43
C LEU A 47 13.92 -15.13 2.91
N TRP A 48 13.88 -15.92 1.83
CA TRP A 48 12.63 -16.45 1.28
C TRP A 48 11.85 -17.21 2.35
N PHE A 49 12.50 -18.17 3.00
CA PHE A 49 11.86 -19.03 3.98
C PHE A 49 11.31 -18.22 5.17
N ILE A 50 12.10 -17.27 5.68
CA ILE A 50 11.69 -16.39 6.78
C ILE A 50 10.49 -15.55 6.38
N LEU A 51 10.52 -14.87 5.22
CA LEU A 51 9.44 -13.97 4.80
C LEU A 51 8.16 -14.72 4.48
N VAL A 52 8.22 -15.88 3.82
CA VAL A 52 7.04 -16.72 3.57
C VAL A 52 6.43 -17.20 4.89
N THR A 53 7.27 -17.61 5.85
CA THR A 53 6.80 -18.02 7.18
C THR A 53 6.13 -16.86 7.91
N ILE A 54 6.74 -15.67 7.91
CA ILE A 54 6.16 -14.47 8.53
C ILE A 54 4.82 -14.11 7.88
N GLY A 55 4.74 -14.08 6.55
CA GLY A 55 3.49 -13.78 5.85
C GLY A 55 2.40 -14.79 6.13
N THR A 56 2.74 -16.08 6.18
CA THR A 56 1.79 -17.13 6.55
C THR A 56 1.29 -16.99 7.99
N LEU A 57 2.19 -16.68 8.93
CA LEU A 57 1.85 -16.46 10.33
C LEU A 57 0.99 -15.21 10.53
N ASP A 58 1.19 -14.15 9.73
CA ASP A 58 0.35 -12.96 9.81
C ASP A 58 -1.09 -13.27 9.35
N GLU A 59 -1.30 -14.09 8.32
CA GLU A 59 -2.64 -14.55 7.95
C GLU A 59 -3.29 -15.41 9.05
N PHE A 60 -2.53 -16.31 9.68
CA PHE A 60 -3.02 -17.07 10.84
C PHE A 60 -3.36 -16.16 12.04
N ARG A 61 -2.62 -15.06 12.24
CA ARG A 61 -2.93 -14.08 13.27
C ARG A 61 -4.26 -13.37 12.97
N GLN A 62 -4.51 -13.03 11.70
CA GLN A 62 -5.75 -12.38 11.28
C GLN A 62 -6.99 -13.23 11.50
N TYR A 63 -6.88 -14.56 11.50
CA TYR A 63 -7.97 -15.47 11.87
C TYR A 63 -8.60 -15.15 13.24
N ASN A 64 -7.81 -14.62 14.18
CA ASN A 64 -8.28 -14.30 15.52
C ASN A 64 -8.94 -12.91 15.62
N LEU A 65 -8.98 -12.14 14.53
CA LEU A 65 -9.60 -10.81 14.48
C LEU A 65 -11.03 -10.94 13.94
N SER A 66 -12.00 -10.45 14.70
CA SER A 66 -13.43 -10.59 14.38
C SER A 66 -13.88 -9.92 13.07
N ASN A 67 -13.06 -9.01 12.53
CA ASN A 67 -13.38 -8.21 11.33
C ASN A 67 -12.50 -8.56 10.12
N ARG A 68 -11.69 -9.62 10.17
CA ARG A 68 -10.83 -10.06 9.07
C ARG A 68 -10.90 -11.59 8.92
N SER A 69 -11.05 -12.05 7.69
CA SER A 69 -10.90 -13.46 7.32
C SER A 69 -9.43 -13.78 7.13
N ALA A 70 -8.97 -14.91 7.66
CA ALA A 70 -7.71 -15.48 7.18
C ALA A 70 -7.97 -16.06 5.78
N GLU A 71 -7.34 -15.48 4.77
CA GLU A 71 -7.54 -15.92 3.39
C GLU A 71 -6.32 -16.65 2.87
N PHE A 72 -6.53 -17.89 2.42
CA PHE A 72 -5.48 -18.67 1.78
C PHE A 72 -4.86 -17.94 0.58
N LEU A 73 -5.66 -17.16 -0.15
CA LEU A 73 -5.21 -16.43 -1.33
C LEU A 73 -4.31 -15.24 -0.99
N ASP A 74 -4.42 -14.66 0.20
CA ASP A 74 -3.50 -13.61 0.68
C ASP A 74 -2.15 -14.20 1.06
N ALA A 75 -2.12 -15.36 1.72
CA ALA A 75 -0.89 -16.11 1.97
C ALA A 75 -0.17 -16.48 0.67
N VAL A 76 -0.92 -16.89 -0.37
CA VAL A 76 -0.38 -17.16 -1.71
C VAL A 76 0.15 -15.88 -2.35
N ALA A 77 -0.57 -14.76 -2.25
CA ALA A 77 -0.12 -13.46 -2.77
C ALA A 77 1.19 -13.01 -2.10
N ASN A 78 1.31 -13.16 -0.78
CA ASN A 78 2.53 -12.91 -0.02
C ASN A 78 3.69 -13.77 -0.55
N MET A 79 3.49 -15.09 -0.69
CA MET A 79 4.51 -16.03 -1.18
C MET A 79 4.96 -15.70 -2.62
N LEU A 80 4.03 -15.31 -3.50
CA LEU A 80 4.34 -14.89 -4.86
C LEU A 80 5.15 -13.59 -4.87
N GLY A 81 4.78 -12.61 -4.05
CA GLY A 81 5.51 -11.35 -3.91
C GLY A 81 6.97 -11.58 -3.51
N VAL A 82 7.20 -12.43 -2.50
CA VAL A 82 8.56 -12.83 -2.07
C VAL A 82 9.31 -13.54 -3.20
N SER A 83 8.68 -14.51 -3.86
CA SER A 83 9.32 -15.30 -4.91
C SER A 83 9.75 -14.45 -6.11
N VAL A 84 8.87 -13.54 -6.55
CA VAL A 84 9.18 -12.59 -7.63
C VAL A 84 10.30 -11.63 -7.21
N GLY A 85 10.27 -11.12 -5.97
CA GLY A 85 11.31 -10.24 -5.45
C GLY A 85 12.70 -10.88 -5.49
N ILE A 86 12.82 -12.14 -5.07
CA ILE A 86 14.09 -12.88 -5.14
C ILE A 86 14.53 -13.14 -6.58
N ALA A 87 13.60 -13.50 -7.46
CA ALA A 87 13.91 -13.70 -8.87
C ALA A 87 14.51 -12.44 -9.51
N ILE A 88 13.93 -11.26 -9.22
CA ILE A 88 14.45 -9.95 -9.66
C ILE A 88 15.87 -9.72 -9.14
N LEU A 89 16.14 -10.02 -7.86
CA LEU A 89 17.47 -9.84 -7.26
C LEU A 89 18.53 -10.78 -7.85
N LEU A 90 18.18 -12.04 -8.07
CA LEU A 90 19.06 -13.02 -8.71
C LEU A 90 19.35 -12.64 -10.16
N PHE A 91 18.32 -12.24 -10.91
CA PHE A 91 18.46 -11.78 -12.29
C PHE A 91 19.34 -10.52 -12.37
N SER A 92 19.07 -9.54 -11.52
CA SER A 92 19.88 -8.31 -11.43
C SER A 92 21.34 -8.62 -11.09
N SER A 93 21.57 -9.52 -10.12
CA SER A 93 22.92 -9.95 -9.73
C SER A 93 23.64 -10.69 -10.87
N TYR A 94 22.91 -11.48 -11.66
CA TYR A 94 23.43 -12.15 -12.85
C TYR A 94 23.83 -11.15 -13.95
N LEU A 95 22.97 -10.15 -14.24
CA LEU A 95 23.29 -9.11 -15.23
C LEU A 95 24.51 -8.27 -14.83
N VAL A 96 24.61 -7.93 -13.55
CA VAL A 96 25.76 -7.22 -12.96
C VAL A 96 27.06 -7.99 -13.18
N LYS A 97 27.04 -9.33 -13.02
CA LYS A 97 28.19 -10.20 -13.23
C LYS A 97 28.70 -10.16 -14.68
N ASN A 98 27.82 -9.93 -15.66
CA ASN A 98 28.11 -10.19 -17.07
C ASN A 98 28.60 -9.00 -17.93
N ARG A 99 28.67 -7.75 -17.41
CA ARG A 99 29.51 -6.62 -17.96
C ARG A 99 29.15 -5.24 -17.41
N HIS A 100 27.98 -5.02 -16.80
CA HIS A 100 27.46 -3.68 -16.47
C HIS A 100 27.49 -3.33 -14.97
N HIS A 101 28.61 -3.64 -14.31
CA HIS A 101 28.76 -3.53 -12.86
C HIS A 101 28.48 -2.13 -12.29
N THR A 102 28.82 -1.06 -13.01
CA THR A 102 28.66 0.33 -12.53
C THR A 102 27.27 0.88 -12.81
N ILE A 103 26.73 0.64 -14.01
CA ILE A 103 25.44 1.19 -14.44
C ILE A 103 24.29 0.56 -13.66
N ILE A 104 24.32 -0.75 -13.43
CA ILE A 104 23.25 -1.42 -12.69
C ILE A 104 23.31 -1.05 -11.20
N LYS A 105 24.51 -0.93 -10.61
CA LYS A 105 24.64 -0.42 -9.23
C LYS A 105 24.07 0.99 -9.11
N LEU A 106 24.35 1.86 -10.08
CA LEU A 106 23.82 3.22 -10.10
C LEU A 106 22.30 3.24 -10.26
N LEU A 107 21.74 2.43 -11.17
CA LEU A 107 20.30 2.28 -11.35
C LEU A 107 19.61 1.77 -10.10
N VAL A 108 20.14 0.75 -9.43
CA VAL A 108 19.52 0.23 -8.21
C VAL A 108 19.62 1.22 -7.06
N LEU A 109 20.76 1.91 -6.91
CA LEU A 109 20.90 2.99 -5.93
C LEU A 109 19.92 4.15 -6.24
N TYR A 110 19.76 4.49 -7.51
CA TYR A 110 18.81 5.50 -7.96
C TYR A 110 17.37 5.08 -7.66
N SER A 111 16.98 3.84 -7.95
CA SER A 111 15.68 3.27 -7.58
C SER A 111 15.45 3.29 -6.07
N PHE A 112 16.49 3.02 -5.26
CA PHE A 112 16.41 3.04 -3.81
C PHE A 112 16.09 4.44 -3.26
N VAL A 113 16.58 5.50 -3.89
CA VAL A 113 16.28 6.89 -3.50
C VAL A 113 14.93 7.35 -4.06
N THR A 114 14.63 6.99 -5.31
CA THR A 114 13.42 7.48 -6.00
C THR A 114 12.15 6.80 -5.54
N ILE A 115 12.17 5.50 -5.20
CA ILE A 115 10.96 4.78 -4.76
C ILE A 115 10.36 5.37 -3.47
N PRO A 116 11.11 5.58 -2.37
CA PRO A 116 10.59 6.25 -1.18
C PRO A 116 10.11 7.67 -1.46
N LEU A 117 10.80 8.37 -2.36
CA LEU A 117 10.45 9.74 -2.74
C LEU A 117 9.12 9.78 -3.51
N PHE A 118 8.90 8.86 -4.45
CA PHE A 118 7.61 8.70 -5.15
C PHE A 118 6.49 8.21 -4.21
N LEU A 119 6.78 7.30 -3.28
CA LEU A 119 5.79 6.87 -2.28
C LEU A 119 5.40 8.02 -1.34
N GLY A 120 6.37 8.84 -0.91
CA GLY A 120 6.11 10.06 -0.17
C GLY A 120 5.25 11.04 -0.98
N LEU A 121 5.58 11.22 -2.27
CA LEU A 121 4.82 12.06 -3.18
C LEU A 121 3.38 11.57 -3.33
N LEU A 122 3.16 10.26 -3.48
CA LEU A 122 1.84 9.64 -3.54
C LEU A 122 1.06 9.87 -2.24
N TYR A 123 1.68 9.64 -1.08
CA TYR A 123 1.07 9.89 0.23
C TYR A 123 0.65 11.36 0.43
N TYR A 124 1.49 12.31 -0.01
CA TYR A 124 1.16 13.74 0.05
C TYR A 124 0.10 14.15 -0.97
N ASN A 125 0.11 13.55 -2.16
CA ASN A 125 -0.81 13.86 -3.25
C ASN A 125 -2.22 13.29 -2.97
N GLU A 126 -2.33 12.10 -2.39
CA GLU A 126 -3.63 11.54 -1.96
C GLU A 126 -4.32 12.41 -0.90
N ARG A 127 -3.58 13.09 -0.02
CA ARG A 127 -4.16 14.05 0.92
C ARG A 127 -4.77 15.29 0.26
N THR A 128 -4.39 15.62 -0.97
CA THR A 128 -4.90 16.80 -1.67
C THR A 128 -6.09 16.50 -2.58
N PHE A 129 -6.33 15.23 -2.95
CA PHE A 129 -7.53 14.80 -3.68
C PHE A 129 -8.68 14.34 -2.80
N VAL A 130 -8.44 14.05 -1.51
CA VAL A 130 -9.50 14.10 -0.48
C VAL A 130 -9.68 15.56 -0.06
N THR A 131 -10.03 16.43 -1.00
CA THR A 131 -10.84 17.58 -0.63
C THR A 131 -12.09 17.00 0.00
N VAL A 132 -12.16 17.10 1.33
CA VAL A 132 -13.38 17.05 2.12
C VAL A 132 -14.48 17.66 1.25
N GLU A 133 -15.34 16.81 0.68
CA GLU A 133 -16.61 17.28 0.15
C GLU A 133 -17.21 18.10 1.28
N GLU A 134 -17.40 19.39 0.98
CA GLU A 134 -17.84 20.51 1.81
C GLU A 134 -18.37 20.11 3.21
N PRO A 135 -17.94 20.79 4.29
CA PRO A 135 -18.51 20.54 5.60
C PRO A 135 -20.03 20.64 5.49
N ILE A 136 -20.74 19.59 5.86
CA ILE A 136 -22.21 19.44 5.80
C ILE A 136 -22.95 20.70 6.31
N GLN A 137 -22.29 21.50 7.15
CA GLN A 137 -22.71 22.82 7.61
C GLN A 137 -22.98 23.84 6.48
N GLU A 138 -22.19 23.89 5.40
CA GLU A 138 -22.46 24.81 4.28
C GLU A 138 -23.61 24.34 3.40
N LYS A 139 -23.74 23.02 3.20
CA LYS A 139 -24.87 22.42 2.48
C LYS A 139 -26.19 22.63 3.24
N LEU A 140 -26.16 22.54 4.58
CA LEU A 140 -27.30 22.88 5.44
C LEU A 140 -27.62 24.38 5.44
N ARG A 141 -26.60 25.26 5.45
CA ARG A 141 -26.79 26.72 5.35
C ARG A 141 -27.47 27.11 4.03
N ASN A 142 -27.05 26.51 2.93
CA ASN A 142 -27.63 26.79 1.61
C ASN A 142 -29.04 26.20 1.44
N LEU A 143 -29.36 25.07 2.09
CA LEU A 143 -30.73 24.53 2.15
C LEU A 143 -31.69 25.44 2.95
N TRP A 144 -31.20 26.07 4.02
CA TRP A 144 -31.99 27.03 4.82
C TRP A 144 -32.29 28.34 4.07
N VAL A 145 -31.39 28.80 3.19
CA VAL A 145 -31.60 30.00 2.37
C VAL A 145 -32.60 29.77 1.24
N PHE A 146 -32.84 28.52 0.84
CA PHE A 146 -33.74 28.15 -0.26
C PHE A 146 -35.20 27.90 0.14
N LEU A 147 -35.55 27.95 1.43
CA LEU A 147 -36.93 27.85 1.90
C LEU A 147 -37.59 29.23 1.89
N PRO A 148 -38.54 29.52 0.98
CA PRO A 148 -39.30 30.76 1.03
C PRO A 148 -40.39 30.60 2.10
N MET A 149 -40.03 30.81 3.37
CA MET A 149 -41.01 31.09 4.41
C MET A 149 -40.51 32.25 5.28
N GLN A 150 -40.68 33.46 4.77
CA GLN A 150 -41.23 34.52 5.60
C GLN A 150 -42.75 34.51 5.41
N PRO A 151 -43.51 34.64 6.50
CA PRO A 151 -44.14 35.94 6.64
C PRO A 151 -43.86 36.59 7.99
N SER A 152 -43.53 37.87 7.86
CA SER A 152 -43.69 38.93 8.84
C SER A 152 -44.80 38.71 9.87
N ILE A 153 -44.45 38.76 11.16
CA ILE A 153 -45.39 39.21 12.18
C ILE A 153 -44.77 40.38 12.92
N ARG A 154 -45.43 41.54 12.76
CA ARG A 154 -45.12 42.83 13.35
C ARG A 154 -45.18 42.75 14.87
N PHE A 155 -44.21 43.37 15.52
CA PHE A 155 -44.37 43.83 16.90
C PHE A 155 -45.34 45.01 16.95
N PRO A 156 -46.35 45.01 17.83
CA PRO A 156 -46.88 46.24 18.37
C PRO A 156 -46.17 46.53 19.70
N ASN A 157 -45.45 47.64 19.72
CA ASN A 157 -45.34 48.43 20.94
C ASN A 157 -46.76 48.76 21.42
N VAL A 158 -46.95 48.89 22.75
CA VAL A 158 -47.46 50.12 23.40
C VAL A 158 -48.25 49.86 24.72
N TYR A 159 -47.77 50.54 25.77
CA TYR A 159 -48.36 51.08 27.02
C TYR A 159 -48.72 50.23 28.26
N LEU A 160 -47.95 50.50 29.33
CA LEU A 160 -48.33 51.02 30.65
C LEU A 160 -49.63 50.50 31.30
N ARG A 161 -49.48 49.70 32.35
CA ARG A 161 -49.90 50.04 33.73
C ARG A 161 -49.22 49.14 34.76
#